data_AF-A0A2X1KFW2-F1
#
_entry.id   AF-A0A2X1KFW2-F1
#
_cell.length_a   1.000
_cell.length_b   1.000
_cell.length_c   1.000
_cell.angle_alpha   90.00
_cell.angle_beta   90.00
_cell.angle_gamma   90.00
#
_symmetry.space_group_name_H-M   'P 1'
#
loop_
_entity.id
_entity.type
_entity.pdbx_description
1 polymer ?
#
loop_
_entity_poly.entity_id
_entity_poly.type
_entity_poly.pdbx_seq_one_letter_code
_entity_poly.pdbx_strand_id
1 'polypeptide(L)'
;MVFLFLRSGRATIIPAVSVPVSLIGTFAAMYLCGFSLNNLSLMALTIATGFVVDDAIVVLENIARHLEAGMKPLQAALQGTREVGFTVLSMSLSLVAVFLPLLLMGGLPADCYANLP
;
A
#
# COMPACT_ATOMS: atom_id res chain seq x y z
N MET A 1 -6.14 17.21 -5.26
CA MET A 1 -7.05 16.55 -4.29
C MET A 1 -6.54 16.53 -2.84
N VAL A 2 -5.27 16.83 -2.55
CA VAL A 2 -4.75 16.94 -1.17
C VAL A 2 -5.16 18.22 -0.44
N PHE A 3 -5.38 19.32 -1.19
CA PHE A 3 -5.64 20.64 -0.62
C PHE A 3 -7.08 20.85 -0.15
N LEU A 4 -8.02 20.01 -0.60
CA LEU A 4 -9.46 20.30 -0.46
C LEU A 4 -10.09 19.76 0.83
N PHE A 5 -9.42 18.88 1.58
CA PHE A 5 -10.10 18.08 2.61
C PHE A 5 -9.74 18.38 4.06
N LEU A 6 -8.62 19.02 4.40
CA LEU A 6 -8.27 19.18 5.82
C LEU A 6 -7.70 20.55 6.17
N ARG A 7 -8.45 21.22 7.04
CA ARG A 7 -8.14 22.42 7.82
C ARG A 7 -7.00 22.18 8.84
N SER A 8 -5.93 21.46 8.46
CA SER A 8 -4.63 21.43 9.15
C SER A 8 -3.57 20.74 8.28
N GLY A 9 -2.50 21.44 7.90
CA GLY A 9 -1.41 20.88 7.06
C GLY A 9 -0.59 19.75 7.71
N ARG A 10 -0.92 19.34 8.94
CA ARG A 10 -0.19 18.32 9.71
C ARG A 10 -0.59 16.89 9.31
N ALA A 11 -1.84 16.67 8.94
CA ALA A 11 -2.34 15.36 8.53
C ALA A 11 -1.74 14.92 7.18
N THR A 12 -1.53 15.86 6.26
CA THR A 12 -0.95 15.63 4.94
C THR A 12 0.50 15.13 4.95
N ILE A 13 1.26 15.46 6.00
CA ILE A 13 2.68 15.10 6.10
C ILE A 13 2.86 13.58 6.23
N ILE A 14 1.90 12.89 6.86
CA ILE A 14 1.99 11.45 7.12
C ILE A 14 2.06 10.64 5.81
N PRO A 15 1.10 10.74 4.88
CA PRO A 15 1.23 10.04 3.58
C PRO A 15 2.38 10.60 2.74
N ALA A 16 2.70 11.90 2.83
CA ALA A 16 3.79 12.50 2.07
C ALA A 16 5.17 11.92 2.43
N VAL A 17 5.39 11.49 3.67
CA VAL A 17 6.61 10.79 4.10
C VAL A 17 6.51 9.29 3.89
N SER A 18 5.31 8.70 4.00
CA SER A 18 5.10 7.26 3.80
C SER A 18 5.48 6.81 2.38
N VAL A 19 5.06 7.58 1.36
CA VAL A 19 5.34 7.28 -0.06
C VAL A 19 6.84 7.13 -0.36
N PRO A 20 7.71 8.12 -0.10
CA PRO A 20 9.13 7.97 -0.39
C PRO A 20 9.77 6.85 0.42
N VAL A 21 9.35 6.62 1.67
CA VAL A 21 9.83 5.49 2.48
C VAL A 21 9.47 4.15 1.83
N SER A 22 8.24 3.98 1.33
CA SER A 22 7.83 2.77 0.61
C SER A 22 8.57 2.55 -0.71
N LEU A 23 8.88 3.62 -1.43
CA LEU A 23 9.64 3.56 -2.68
C LEU A 23 11.07 3.09 -2.42
N ILE A 24 11.73 3.67 -1.41
CA ILE A 24 13.08 3.27 -1.01
C ILE A 24 13.09 1.79 -0.59
N GLY A 25 12.11 1.35 0.21
CA GLY A 25 11.96 -0.05 0.59
C GLY A 25 11.75 -0.97 -0.62
N THR A 26 10.94 -0.55 -1.59
CA THR A 26 10.69 -1.32 -2.82
C THR A 26 11.96 -1.45 -3.66
N PHE A 27 12.72 -0.36 -3.86
CA PHE A 27 13.99 -0.42 -4.59
C PHE A 27 15.04 -1.26 -3.86
N ALA A 28 15.08 -1.21 -2.53
CA ALA A 28 15.95 -2.08 -1.73
C ALA A 28 15.59 -3.56 -1.93
N ALA A 29 14.30 -3.91 -1.87
CA ALA A 29 13.83 -5.28 -2.12
C ALA A 29 14.12 -5.74 -3.56
N MET A 30 13.91 -4.87 -4.55
CA MET A 30 14.26 -5.16 -5.95
C MET A 30 15.76 -5.43 -6.12
N TYR A 31 16.61 -4.64 -5.48
CA TYR A 31 18.07 -4.83 -5.52
C TYR A 31 18.47 -6.18 -4.91
N LEU A 32 17.89 -6.55 -3.77
CA LEU A 32 18.16 -7.84 -3.11
C LEU A 32 17.68 -9.04 -3.93
N CYS A 33 16.55 -8.91 -4.62
CA CYS A 33 16.00 -9.96 -5.50
C CYS A 33 16.60 -9.95 -6.92
N GLY A 34 17.50 -9.01 -7.23
CA GLY A 34 18.11 -8.89 -8.57
C GLY A 34 17.14 -8.45 -9.67
N PHE A 35 16.01 -7.82 -9.32
CA PHE A 35 15.04 -7.33 -10.29
C PHE A 35 15.53 -6.06 -10.98
N SER A 36 15.42 -6.03 -12.31
CA SER A 36 15.75 -4.85 -13.12
C SER A 36 14.58 -3.88 -13.19
N LEU A 37 14.89 -2.60 -13.32
CA LEU A 37 13.92 -1.53 -13.46
C LEU A 37 13.60 -1.35 -14.95
N ASN A 38 12.42 -1.83 -15.36
CA ASN A 38 11.92 -1.73 -16.73
C ASN A 38 10.52 -1.08 -16.76
N ASN A 39 9.95 -0.92 -17.95
CA ASN A 39 8.62 -0.31 -18.11
C ASN A 39 7.52 -1.04 -17.32
N LEU A 40 7.59 -2.38 -17.22
CA LEU A 40 6.62 -3.18 -16.45
C LEU A 40 6.79 -2.94 -14.95
N SER A 41 8.02 -2.88 -14.45
CA SER A 41 8.32 -2.53 -13.05
C SER A 41 7.87 -1.11 -12.72
N LEU A 42 8.04 -0.15 -13.63
CA LEU A 42 7.57 1.24 -13.47
C LEU A 42 6.04 1.32 -13.38
N MET A 43 5.33 0.56 -14.21
CA MET A 43 3.86 0.47 -14.13
C MET A 43 3.43 -0.15 -12.80
N ALA A 44 4.09 -1.23 -12.36
CA ALA A 44 3.83 -1.85 -11.07
C ALA A 44 4.11 -0.90 -9.90
N LEU A 45 5.22 -0.15 -9.93
CA LEU A 45 5.57 0.88 -8.94
C LEU A 45 4.52 1.99 -8.85
N THR A 46 3.97 2.42 -9.98
CA THR A 46 2.91 3.44 -10.02
C THR A 46 1.65 2.94 -9.32
N ILE A 47 1.23 1.70 -9.58
CA ILE A 47 0.07 1.09 -8.94
C ILE A 47 0.33 0.86 -7.45
N ALA A 48 1.50 0.31 -7.10
CA ALA A 48 1.89 0.02 -5.72
C ALA A 48 1.92 1.30 -4.86
N THR A 49 2.39 2.41 -5.42
CA THR A 49 2.38 3.71 -4.72
C THR A 49 0.95 4.14 -4.38
N GLY A 50 -0.02 3.88 -5.26
CA GLY A 50 -1.44 4.14 -5.00
C GLY A 50 -1.97 3.34 -3.80
N PHE A 51 -1.66 2.05 -3.71
CA PHE A 51 -2.07 1.21 -2.59
C PHE A 51 -1.47 1.67 -1.26
N VAL A 52 -0.19 2.05 -1.23
CA VAL A 52 0.46 2.55 -0.01
C VAL A 52 -0.18 3.85 0.49
N VAL A 53 -0.54 4.76 -0.44
CA VAL A 53 -1.20 6.02 -0.08
C VAL A 53 -2.59 5.75 0.48
N ASP A 54 -3.35 4.85 -0.13
CA ASP A 54 -4.69 4.46 0.33
C ASP A 54 -4.66 3.91 1.76
N ASP A 55 -3.78 2.94 2.02
CA ASP A 55 -3.59 2.34 3.35
C ASP A 55 -3.23 3.41 4.41
N ALA A 56 -2.33 4.34 4.08
CA ALA A 56 -1.93 5.41 4.98
C ALA A 56 -3.07 6.41 5.28
N ILE A 57 -3.90 6.71 4.27
CA ILE A 57 -5.05 7.61 4.43
C ILE A 57 -6.12 6.96 5.30
N VAL A 58 -6.44 5.68 5.08
CA VAL A 58 -7.47 4.96 5.85
C VAL A 58 -7.14 4.95 7.35
N VAL A 59 -5.88 4.70 7.72
CA VAL A 59 -5.45 4.74 9.13
C VAL A 59 -5.52 6.17 9.69
N LEU A 60 -5.04 7.15 8.93
CA LEU A 60 -5.03 8.55 9.34
C LEU A 60 -6.44 9.10 9.55
N GLU A 61 -7.37 8.79 8.66
CA GLU A 61 -8.76 9.24 8.75
C GLU A 61 -9.42 8.68 10.01
N ASN A 62 -9.15 7.42 10.36
CA ASN A 62 -9.68 6.86 11.60
C ASN A 62 -9.10 7.54 12.84
N ILE A 63 -7.80 7.87 12.85
CA ILE A 63 -7.18 8.60 13.96
C ILE A 63 -7.75 10.03 14.05
N ALA A 64 -7.93 10.71 12.91
CA ALA A 64 -8.50 12.06 12.85
C ALA A 64 -9.94 12.08 13.39
N ARG A 65 -10.76 11.09 13.02
CA ARG A 65 -12.12 10.90 13.54
C ARG A 65 -12.15 10.79 15.07
N HIS A 66 -11.21 10.03 15.65
CA HIS A 66 -11.07 9.88 17.09
C HIS A 66 -10.56 11.16 17.79
N LEU A 67 -9.70 11.92 17.11
CA LEU A 67 -9.22 13.21 17.59
C LEU A 67 -10.36 14.25 17.63
N GLU A 68 -11.22 14.26 16.60
CA GLU A 68 -12.42 15.11 16.54
C GLU A 68 -13.48 14.73 17.57
N ALA A 69 -13.54 13.44 17.96
CA ALA A 69 -14.36 12.96 19.06
C ALA A 69 -13.84 13.38 20.47
N GLY A 70 -12.76 14.16 20.53
CA GLY A 70 -12.23 14.73 21.78
C GLY A 70 -11.21 13.85 22.50
N MET A 71 -10.74 12.75 21.90
CA MET A 71 -9.67 11.95 22.49
C MET A 71 -8.30 12.64 22.41
N LYS A 72 -7.42 12.34 23.37
CA LYS A 72 -6.04 12.82 23.34
C LYS A 72 -5.29 12.22 22.14
N PRO A 73 -4.36 12.96 21.48
CA PRO A 73 -3.70 12.50 20.26
C PRO A 73 -3.05 11.12 20.35
N LEU A 74 -2.37 10.82 21.46
CA LEU A 74 -1.74 9.52 21.68
C LEU A 74 -2.76 8.39 21.82
N GLN A 75 -3.87 8.65 22.52
CA GLN A 75 -4.95 7.68 22.70
C GLN A 75 -5.70 7.46 21.39
N ALA A 76 -5.98 8.53 20.64
CA ALA A 76 -6.59 8.46 19.31
C ALA A 76 -5.75 7.65 18.32
N ALA A 77 -4.41 7.80 18.35
CA ALA A 77 -3.51 7.00 17.53
C ALA A 77 -3.55 5.51 17.91
N LEU A 78 -3.42 5.19 19.21
CA LEU A 78 -3.43 3.80 19.68
C LEU A 78 -4.76 3.09 19.41
N GLN A 79 -5.88 3.76 19.69
CA GLN A 79 -7.21 3.21 19.47
C GLN A 79 -7.52 3.12 17.98
N GLY A 80 -7.24 4.20 17.23
CA GLY A 80 -7.54 4.27 15.81
C GLY A 80 -6.77 3.23 14.98
N THR A 81 -5.49 3.00 15.30
CA THR A 81 -4.70 1.94 14.65
C THR A 81 -5.16 0.54 15.07
N ARG A 82 -5.66 0.33 16.30
CA ARG A 82 -6.15 -1.00 16.73
C ARG A 82 -7.42 -1.42 16.00
N GLU A 83 -8.34 -0.50 15.77
CA GLU A 83 -9.62 -0.80 15.11
C GLU A 83 -9.44 -1.07 13.62
N VAL A 84 -8.59 -0.28 12.96
CA VAL A 84 -8.40 -0.34 11.49
C VAL A 84 -7.22 -1.21 11.09
N GLY A 85 -6.28 -1.48 11.99
CA GLY A 85 -5.08 -2.26 11.70
C GLY A 85 -5.39 -3.67 11.23
N PHE A 86 -6.38 -4.33 11.85
CA PHE A 86 -6.80 -5.66 11.39
C PHE A 86 -7.43 -5.62 9.99
N THR A 87 -8.20 -4.57 9.69
CA THR A 87 -8.82 -4.35 8.39
C THR A 87 -7.78 -4.13 7.29
N VAL A 88 -6.80 -3.24 7.53
CA VAL A 88 -5.73 -2.95 6.56
C VAL A 88 -4.89 -4.20 6.32
N LEU A 89 -4.48 -4.92 7.36
CA LEU A 89 -3.74 -6.18 7.22
C LEU A 89 -4.50 -7.22 6.38
N SER A 90 -5.81 -7.34 6.60
CA SER A 90 -6.66 -8.27 5.85
C SER A 90 -6.76 -7.88 4.37
N MET A 91 -6.85 -6.58 4.07
CA MET A 91 -6.87 -6.05 2.71
C MET A 91 -5.52 -6.27 2.01
N SER A 92 -4.40 -5.97 2.66
CA SER A 92 -3.07 -6.21 2.10
C SER A 92 -2.84 -7.71 1.84
N LEU A 93 -3.25 -8.58 2.77
CA LEU A 93 -3.14 -10.03 2.58
C LEU A 93 -3.99 -10.53 1.41
N SER A 94 -5.21 -9.99 1.26
CA SER A 94 -6.09 -10.30 0.12
C SER A 94 -5.44 -9.90 -1.20
N LEU A 95 -4.80 -8.73 -1.24
CA LEU A 95 -4.09 -8.24 -2.41
C LEU A 95 -2.92 -9.18 -2.76
N VAL A 96 -2.11 -9.55 -1.77
CA VAL A 96 -1.04 -10.55 -1.96
C VAL A 96 -1.61 -11.87 -2.47
N ALA A 97 -2.72 -12.38 -1.90
CA ALA A 97 -3.34 -13.63 -2.33
C ALA A 97 -3.85 -13.59 -3.78
N VAL A 98 -4.31 -12.43 -4.26
CA VAL A 98 -4.74 -12.24 -5.65
C VAL A 98 -3.54 -12.16 -6.61
N PHE A 99 -2.45 -11.51 -6.22
CA PHE A 99 -1.25 -11.37 -7.07
C PHE A 99 -0.30 -12.57 -7.01
N LEU A 100 -0.34 -13.36 -5.94
CA LEU A 100 0.49 -14.56 -5.77
C LEU A 100 0.36 -15.57 -6.93
N PRO A 101 -0.85 -15.97 -7.37
CA PRO A 101 -0.98 -16.87 -8.52
C PRO A 101 -0.45 -16.25 -9.82
N LEU A 102 -0.60 -14.94 -10.02
CA LEU A 102 -0.06 -14.26 -11.22
C LEU A 102 1.47 -14.31 -11.25
N LEU A 103 2.13 -14.15 -10.09
CA LEU A 103 3.59 -14.31 -9.98
C LEU A 103 4.04 -15.74 -10.27
N LEU A 104 3.26 -16.74 -9.86
CA LEU A 104 3.54 -18.16 -10.13
C LEU A 104 3.25 -18.55 -11.59
N MET A 105 2.25 -17.93 -12.23
CA MET A 105 1.92 -18.15 -13.65
C MET A 105 2.97 -17.59 -14.61
N GLY A 106 3.79 -16.61 -14.18
CA GLY A 106 4.95 -16.15 -14.93
C GLY A 106 6.00 -17.24 -15.22
N GLY A 107 5.84 -18.43 -14.64
CA GLY A 107 6.66 -19.62 -14.89
C GLY A 107 5.89 -20.88 -15.33
N LEU A 108 4.59 -20.81 -15.64
CA LEU A 108 3.87 -21.97 -16.20
C LEU A 108 4.18 -22.08 -17.71
N PRO A 109 4.86 -23.15 -18.15
CA PRO A 109 5.41 -23.25 -19.49
C PRO A 109 4.35 -23.54 -20.55
N ALA A 110 4.78 -23.39 -21.80
CA ALA A 110 4.12 -23.55 -23.09
C ALA A 110 3.28 -24.83 -23.35
N ASP A 111 2.87 -25.60 -22.34
CA ASP A 111 2.17 -26.88 -22.50
C ASP A 111 0.69 -26.74 -22.90
N CYS A 112 0.08 -25.56 -22.69
CA CYS A 112 -1.29 -25.29 -23.14
C CYS A 112 -1.41 -24.92 -24.63
N TYR A 113 -0.30 -24.67 -25.34
CA TYR A 113 -0.30 -24.45 -26.79
C TYR A 113 0.17 -25.66 -27.59
N ALA A 114 0.71 -26.70 -26.94
CA ALA A 114 1.24 -27.90 -27.59
C ALA A 114 0.19 -29.00 -27.87
N ASN A 115 -1.09 -28.78 -27.51
CA ASN A 115 -2.19 -29.73 -27.74
C ASN A 115 -3.43 -29.08 -28.38
N LEU A 116 -3.25 -28.11 -29.29
CA LEU A 116 -4.27 -27.84 -30.31
C LEU A 116 -3.97 -28.72 -31.55
N PRO A 117 -4.94 -29.50 -32.04
CA PRO A 117 -4.81 -30.26 -33.28
C PRO A 117 -4.71 -29.34 -34.52
#